data_AF-A0A6N7B064-F1
#
_entry.id   AF-A0A6N7B064-F1
#
_cell.length_a   1.000
_cell.length_b   1.000
_cell.length_c   1.000
_cell.angle_alpha   90.00
_cell.angle_beta   90.00
_cell.angle_gamma   90.00
#
_symmetry.space_group_name_H-M   'P 1'
#
loop_
_entity.id
_entity.type
_entity.pdbx_description
1 polymer ?
#
loop_
_entity_poly.entity_id
_entity_poly.type
_entity_poly.pdbx_seq_one_letter_code
_entity_poly.pdbx_strand_id
1 'polypeptide(L)'
;MIVANKPLPSYPLPQRREATQPAKKQKTSTSIRPMLRLLVVLLVMVALSFSLISRQAQIVTKHRSITKLSADIAELEATNAALQLEVARLSGSSRIEAIARSQLGMERPTESQIMKVGVSGSN
;
A
#
# COMPACT_ATOMS: atom_id res chain seq x y z
N MET A 1 -71.81 -4.72 96.23
CA MET A 1 -71.60 -4.80 94.77
C MET A 1 -70.15 -5.18 94.53
N ILE A 2 -69.91 -6.36 93.96
CA ILE A 2 -68.58 -6.80 93.54
C ILE A 2 -68.34 -6.20 92.16
N VAL A 3 -67.38 -5.29 92.02
CA VAL A 3 -67.02 -4.69 90.73
C VAL A 3 -65.66 -5.26 90.32
N ALA A 4 -65.67 -6.03 89.24
CA ALA A 4 -64.50 -6.65 88.66
C ALA A 4 -63.57 -5.60 88.05
N ASN A 5 -62.35 -5.48 88.57
CA ASN A 5 -61.27 -4.76 87.91
C ASN A 5 -60.60 -5.70 86.90
N LYS A 6 -61.10 -5.71 85.66
CA LYS A 6 -60.38 -6.33 84.53
C LYS A 6 -59.58 -5.24 83.82
N PRO A 7 -58.24 -5.36 83.68
CA PRO A 7 -57.48 -4.40 82.91
C PRO A 7 -57.88 -4.48 81.43
N LEU A 8 -58.09 -3.31 80.82
CA LEU A 8 -58.45 -3.19 79.40
C LEU A 8 -57.35 -3.82 78.52
N PRO A 9 -57.70 -4.59 77.48
CA PRO A 9 -56.71 -5.09 76.54
C PRO A 9 -56.08 -3.93 75.76
N SER A 10 -54.76 -3.83 75.84
CA SER A 10 -53.97 -2.85 75.10
C SER A 10 -53.90 -3.21 73.63
N TYR A 11 -54.56 -2.42 72.78
CA TYR A 11 -54.36 -2.50 71.33
C TYR A 11 -53.03 -1.83 70.98
N PRO A 12 -52.16 -2.45 70.17
CA PRO A 12 -51.03 -1.74 69.61
C PRO A 12 -51.57 -0.66 68.65
N LEU A 13 -51.25 0.59 68.94
CA LEU A 13 -51.55 1.70 68.03
C LEU A 13 -50.84 1.44 66.69
N PRO A 14 -51.48 1.66 65.54
CA PRO A 14 -50.79 1.61 64.27
C PRO A 14 -49.66 2.64 64.30
N GLN A 15 -48.42 2.16 64.23
CA GLN A 15 -47.25 3.03 64.08
C GLN A 15 -47.48 3.89 62.84
N ARG A 16 -47.65 5.19 63.07
CA ARG A 16 -47.65 6.21 62.02
C ARG A 16 -46.35 6.01 61.26
N ARG A 17 -46.42 5.42 60.06
CA ARG A 17 -45.27 5.26 59.18
C ARG A 17 -44.65 6.64 59.06
N GLU A 18 -43.48 6.81 59.67
CA GLU A 18 -42.70 8.02 59.46
C GLU A 18 -42.56 8.16 57.95
N ALA A 19 -43.04 9.30 57.45
CA ALA A 19 -42.97 9.63 56.04
C ALA A 19 -41.53 9.38 55.61
N THR A 20 -41.35 8.40 54.72
CA THR A 20 -40.07 8.02 54.17
C THR A 20 -39.39 9.30 53.70
N GLN A 21 -38.30 9.68 54.36
CA GLN A 21 -37.55 10.88 54.01
C GLN A 21 -37.22 10.79 52.52
N PRO A 22 -37.42 11.88 51.73
CA PRO A 22 -37.18 11.83 50.31
C PRO A 22 -35.72 11.47 50.09
N ALA A 23 -35.47 10.29 49.51
CA ALA A 23 -34.15 9.83 49.14
C ALA A 23 -33.49 10.95 48.32
N LYS A 24 -32.47 11.57 48.90
CA LYS A 24 -31.74 12.69 48.30
C LYS A 24 -31.15 12.18 47.00
N LYS A 25 -31.78 12.49 45.87
CA LYS A 25 -31.29 12.13 44.54
C LYS A 25 -29.89 12.73 44.40
N GLN A 26 -28.89 11.87 44.47
CA GLN A 26 -27.50 12.26 44.21
C GLN A 26 -27.47 12.77 42.77
N LYS A 27 -27.35 14.09 42.61
CA LYS A 27 -27.06 14.69 41.32
C LYS A 27 -25.71 14.13 40.91
N THR A 28 -25.72 13.22 39.93
CA THR A 28 -24.51 12.78 39.25
C THR A 28 -23.93 14.02 38.58
N SER A 29 -22.96 14.64 39.24
CA SER A 29 -22.18 15.70 38.63
C SER A 29 -21.42 15.04 37.48
N THR A 30 -21.93 15.23 36.25
CA THR A 30 -21.27 14.77 35.04
C THR A 30 -19.97 15.55 34.95
N SER A 31 -18.90 14.96 35.47
CA SER A 31 -17.58 15.55 35.38
C SER A 31 -17.24 15.65 33.90
N ILE A 32 -17.00 16.86 33.42
CA ILE A 32 -16.66 17.13 32.02
C ILE A 32 -15.22 16.65 31.71
N ARG A 33 -14.42 16.39 32.76
CA ARG A 33 -13.02 15.94 32.68
C ARG A 33 -12.83 14.58 31.99
N PRO A 34 -13.57 13.50 32.32
CA PRO A 34 -13.51 12.24 31.59
C PRO A 34 -13.97 12.36 30.14
N MET A 35 -14.99 13.17 29.87
CA MET A 35 -15.48 13.43 28.50
C MET A 35 -14.39 14.10 27.64
N LEU A 36 -13.72 15.11 28.19
CA LEU A 36 -12.63 15.82 27.52
C LEU A 36 -11.41 14.90 27.27
N ARG A 37 -11.06 14.03 28.23
CA ARG A 37 -10.03 13.00 28.02
C ARG A 37 -10.37 12.06 26.88
N LEU A 38 -11.63 11.61 26.81
CA LEU A 38 -12.08 10.68 25.80
C LEU A 38 -12.06 11.33 24.40
N LEU A 39 -12.43 12.61 24.31
CA LEU A 39 -12.29 13.42 23.10
C LEU A 39 -10.84 13.53 22.64
N VAL A 40 -9.91 13.81 23.56
CA VAL A 40 -8.47 13.91 23.25
C VAL A 40 -7.92 12.58 22.75
N VAL A 41 -8.26 11.46 23.40
CA VAL A 41 -7.84 10.12 22.96
C VAL A 41 -8.36 9.81 21.56
N LEU A 42 -9.63 10.13 21.27
CA LEU A 42 -10.21 9.96 19.95
C LEU A 42 -9.47 10.79 18.89
N LEU A 43 -9.15 12.05 19.22
CA LEU A 43 -8.45 12.95 18.31
C LEU A 43 -7.02 12.50 18.04
N VAL A 44 -6.33 11.95 19.05
CA VAL A 44 -5.00 11.32 18.89
C VAL A 44 -5.08 10.09 17.98
N MET A 45 -6.09 9.22 18.15
CA MET A 45 -6.28 8.05 17.29
C MET A 45 -6.56 8.42 15.83
N VAL A 46 -7.38 9.46 15.61
CA VAL A 46 -7.64 10.00 14.26
C VAL A 46 -6.35 10.58 13.68
N ALA A 47 -5.60 11.37 14.44
CA ALA A 47 -4.34 11.97 14.00
C ALA A 47 -3.28 10.90 13.64
N LEU A 48 -3.16 9.84 14.44
CA LEU A 48 -2.28 8.71 14.15
C LEU A 48 -2.71 8.00 12.87
N SER A 49 -4.00 7.74 12.70
CA SER A 49 -4.54 7.11 11.48
C SER A 49 -4.25 7.96 10.23
N PHE A 50 -4.47 9.28 10.32
CA PHE A 50 -4.18 10.22 9.24
C PHE A 50 -2.67 10.33 8.95
N SER A 51 -1.83 10.26 9.99
CA SER A 51 -0.36 10.27 9.85
C SER A 51 0.19 9.01 9.19
N LEU A 52 -0.48 7.86 9.36
CA LEU A 52 -0.12 6.63 8.66
C LEU A 52 -0.54 6.70 7.18
N ILE A 53 -1.71 7.28 6.89
CA ILE A 53 -2.21 7.47 5.53
C ILE A 53 -1.37 8.51 4.76
N SER A 54 -0.92 9.58 5.40
CA SER A 54 -0.11 10.63 4.76
C SER A 54 1.28 10.14 4.33
N ARG A 55 1.82 9.09 4.96
CA ARG A 55 3.04 8.39 4.50
C ARG A 55 2.83 7.63 3.18
N GLN A 56 1.60 7.24 2.85
CA GLN A 56 1.31 6.46 1.63
C GLN A 56 1.41 7.29 0.34
N ALA A 57 1.28 8.62 0.41
CA ALA A 57 1.43 9.49 -0.76
C ALA A 57 2.88 9.55 -1.30
N GLN A 58 3.88 9.23 -0.47
CA GLN A 58 5.28 9.16 -0.91
C GLN A 58 5.70 7.77 -1.43
N ILE A 59 4.90 6.73 -1.19
CA ILE A 59 5.19 5.37 -1.66
C ILE A 59 4.79 5.21 -3.13
N VAL A 60 3.73 5.89 -3.57
CA VAL A 60 3.25 5.81 -4.97
C VAL A 60 4.18 6.53 -5.95
N THR A 61 4.83 7.62 -5.54
CA THR A 61 5.86 8.29 -6.37
C THR A 61 7.16 7.49 -6.43
N LYS A 62 7.57 6.82 -5.35
CA LYS A 62 8.75 5.95 -5.34
C LYS A 62 8.57 4.66 -6.14
N HIS A 63 7.37 4.08 -6.19
CA HIS A 63 7.09 2.95 -7.08
C HIS A 63 7.15 3.33 -8.57
N ARG A 64 6.75 4.55 -8.92
CA ARG A 64 6.80 5.04 -10.31
C ARG A 64 8.23 5.26 -10.80
N SER A 65 9.14 5.66 -9.89
CA SER A 65 10.57 5.76 -10.18
C SER A 65 11.20 4.39 -10.42
N ILE A 66 10.83 3.38 -9.63
CA ILE A 66 11.35 2.01 -9.78
C ILE A 66 10.91 1.39 -11.11
N THR A 67 9.64 1.53 -11.49
CA THR A 67 9.14 0.99 -12.77
C THR A 67 9.73 1.69 -13.99
N LYS A 68 9.96 3.01 -13.92
CA LYS A 68 10.67 3.73 -14.99
C LYS A 68 12.14 3.33 -15.09
N LEU A 69 12.86 3.24 -13.97
CA LEU A 69 14.26 2.83 -13.98
C LEU A 69 14.43 1.40 -14.50
N SER A 70 13.53 0.48 -14.15
CA SER A 70 13.56 -0.88 -14.69
C SER A 70 13.27 -0.94 -16.19
N ALA A 71 12.38 -0.08 -16.70
CA ALA A 71 12.13 0.03 -18.13
C ALA A 71 13.34 0.62 -18.87
N ASP A 72 13.96 1.66 -18.33
CA ASP A 72 15.15 2.30 -18.90
C ASP A 72 16.35 1.33 -18.94
N ILE A 73 16.53 0.49 -17.90
CA ILE A 73 17.57 -0.56 -17.87
C ILE A 73 17.30 -1.61 -18.95
N ALA A 74 16.06 -2.08 -19.09
CA ALA A 74 15.71 -3.08 -20.10
C ALA A 74 15.91 -2.57 -21.54
N GLU A 75 15.60 -1.30 -21.80
CA GLU A 75 15.86 -0.65 -23.09
C GLU A 75 17.36 -0.53 -23.37
N LEU A 76 18.16 -0.12 -22.37
CA LEU A 76 19.60 -0.02 -22.51
C LEU A 76 20.26 -1.39 -22.73
N GLU A 77 19.82 -2.44 -22.03
CA GLU A 77 20.32 -3.80 -22.20
C GLU A 77 19.99 -4.35 -23.60
N ALA A 78 18.76 -4.15 -24.08
CA ALA A 78 18.37 -4.54 -25.43
C ALA A 78 19.20 -3.81 -26.50
N THR A 79 19.43 -2.51 -26.31
CA THR A 79 20.25 -1.70 -27.23
C THR A 79 21.71 -2.15 -27.22
N ASN A 80 22.27 -2.46 -26.05
CA ASN A 80 23.64 -2.95 -25.93
C ASN A 80 23.80 -4.33 -26.57
N ALA A 81 22.85 -5.25 -26.35
CA ALA A 81 22.85 -6.56 -26.99
C ALA A 81 22.79 -6.47 -28.52
N ALA A 82 21.95 -5.57 -29.06
CA ALA A 82 21.87 -5.33 -30.50
C ALA A 82 23.19 -4.77 -31.07
N LEU A 83 23.79 -3.79 -30.38
CA LEU A 83 25.08 -3.23 -30.78
C LEU A 83 26.22 -4.27 -30.74
N GLN A 84 26.25 -5.13 -29.72
CA GLN A 84 27.23 -6.20 -29.64
C GLN A 84 27.06 -7.22 -30.78
N LEU A 85 25.82 -7.53 -31.17
CA LEU A 85 25.54 -8.39 -32.32
C LEU A 85 26.04 -7.75 -33.63
N GLU A 86 25.80 -6.45 -33.82
CA GLU A 86 26.29 -5.68 -34.97
C GLU A 86 27.82 -5.72 -35.05
N VAL A 87 28.50 -5.48 -33.93
CA VAL A 87 29.97 -5.55 -33.83
C VAL A 87 30.47 -6.96 -34.12
N ALA A 88 29.84 -8.00 -33.59
CA ALA A 88 30.22 -9.38 -33.85
C ALA A 88 30.04 -9.75 -35.33
N ARG A 89 28.95 -9.30 -35.95
CA ARG A 89 28.68 -9.50 -37.39
C ARG A 89 29.73 -8.80 -38.25
N LEU A 90 30.03 -7.53 -37.97
CA LEU A 90 31.03 -6.75 -38.70
C LEU A 90 32.44 -7.32 -38.51
N SER A 91 32.79 -7.72 -37.29
CA SER A 91 34.07 -8.36 -36.98
C SER A 91 34.19 -9.71 -37.67
N GLY A 92 33.12 -10.49 -37.70
CA GLY A 92 33.04 -11.75 -38.45
C GLY A 92 33.26 -11.53 -39.95
N SER A 93 32.56 -10.57 -40.56
CA SER A 93 32.74 -10.24 -41.98
C SER A 93 34.15 -9.76 -42.30
N SER A 94 34.73 -8.90 -41.46
CA SER A 94 36.10 -8.40 -41.63
C SER A 94 37.12 -9.54 -41.51
N ARG A 95 36.93 -10.44 -40.54
CA ARG A 95 37.78 -11.63 -40.37
C ARG A 95 37.70 -12.57 -41.56
N ILE A 96 36.50 -12.81 -42.09
CA ILE A 96 36.30 -13.64 -43.28
C ILE A 96 37.00 -13.00 -44.49
N GLU A 97 36.85 -11.68 -44.68
CA GLU A 97 37.53 -10.96 -45.77
C GLU A 97 39.06 -11.01 -45.63
N ALA A 98 39.59 -10.89 -44.41
CA ALA A 98 41.02 -11.01 -44.17
C ALA A 98 41.56 -12.40 -44.53
N ILE A 99 40.87 -13.47 -44.12
CA ILE A 99 41.26 -14.85 -44.48
C ILE A 99 41.13 -15.07 -45.99
N ALA A 100 40.04 -14.60 -46.59
CA ALA A 100 39.79 -14.68 -48.02
C ALA A 100 40.92 -14.05 -48.84
N ARG A 101 41.36 -12.84 -48.47
CA ARG A 101 42.43 -12.12 -49.17
C ARG A 101 43.81 -12.72 -48.89
N SER A 102 44.13 -12.99 -47.63
CA SER A 102 45.48 -13.36 -47.22
C SER A 102 45.83 -14.84 -47.43
N GLN A 103 44.87 -15.75 -47.19
CA GLN A 103 45.13 -17.18 -47.25
C GLN A 103 44.58 -17.82 -48.52
N LEU A 104 43.48 -17.28 -49.06
CA LEU A 104 42.80 -17.85 -50.22
C LEU A 104 43.05 -17.04 -51.50
N GLY A 105 43.77 -15.91 -51.42
CA GLY A 105 44.08 -15.04 -52.56
C GLY A 105 42.84 -14.46 -53.25
N MET A 106 41.69 -14.45 -52.58
CA MET A 106 40.42 -13.98 -53.14
C MET A 106 40.39 -12.44 -53.14
N GLU A 107 40.06 -11.86 -54.29
CA GLU A 107 39.79 -10.43 -54.45
C GLU A 107 38.30 -10.17 -54.67
N ARG A 108 37.85 -8.93 -54.40
CA ARG A 108 36.46 -8.57 -54.63
C ARG A 108 36.18 -8.55 -56.15
N PRO A 109 35.04 -9.11 -56.60
CA PRO A 109 34.69 -9.13 -58.00
C PRO A 109 34.45 -7.71 -58.54
N THR A 110 34.83 -7.52 -59.79
CA THR A 110 34.59 -6.29 -60.57
C THR A 110 33.11 -6.20 -60.96
N GLU A 111 32.57 -4.99 -61.18
CA GLU A 111 31.13 -4.84 -61.51
C GLU A 111 30.69 -5.62 -62.76
N SER A 112 31.60 -5.83 -63.72
CA SER A 112 31.37 -6.66 -64.91
C SER A 112 31.16 -8.15 -64.62
N GLN A 113 31.53 -8.61 -63.43
CA GLN A 113 31.44 -10.01 -63.00
C GLN A 113 30.18 -10.27 -62.13
N ILE A 114 29.38 -9.24 -61.86
CA ILE A 114 28.18 -9.33 -61.02
C ILE A 114 26.94 -9.41 -61.91
N MET A 115 26.32 -10.59 -61.99
CA MET A 115 25.05 -10.78 -62.69
C MET A 115 23.89 -10.81 -61.68
N LYS A 116 22.98 -9.82 -61.74
CA LYS A 116 21.78 -9.78 -60.89
C LYS A 116 20.72 -10.74 -61.43
N VAL A 117 20.35 -11.73 -60.63
CA VAL A 117 19.27 -12.66 -60.98
C VAL A 117 17.96 -12.13 -60.39
N GLY A 118 17.00 -11.80 -61.26
CA GLY A 118 15.66 -11.40 -60.86
C GLY A 118 14.84 -12.64 -60.51
N VAL A 119 14.42 -12.76 -59.24
CA VAL A 119 13.50 -13.82 -58.83
C VAL A 119 12.10 -13.48 -59.31
N SER A 120 11.73 -13.97 -60.49
CA SER A 120 10.35 -13.94 -60.97
C SER A 120 9.63 -15.18 -60.43
N GLY A 121 9.05 -15.04 -59.24
CA GLY A 121 8.15 -16.04 -58.67
C GLY A 121 6.80 -15.96 -59.37
N SER A 122 6.52 -16.95 -60.23
CA SER A 122 5.18 -17.24 -60.74
C SER A 122 4.29 -17.74 -59.59
N ASN A 123 3.04 -17.23 -59.60
CA ASN A 123 1.84 -17.59 -58.82
C ASN A 123 1.83 -18.95 -58.12
#